data_AF-A0A1B1Z514-F1
#
_entry.id   AF-A0A1B1Z514-F1
#
_cell.length_a   1.000
_cell.length_b   1.000
_cell.length_c   1.000
_cell.angle_alpha   90.00
_cell.angle_beta   90.00
_cell.angle_gamma   90.00
#
_symmetry.space_group_name_H-M   'P 1'
#
loop_
_entity.id
_entity.type
_entity.pdbx_description
1 polymer ?
#
loop_
_entity_poly.entity_id
_entity_poly.type
_entity_poly.pdbx_seq_one_letter_code
_entity_poly.pdbx_strand_id
1 'polypeptide(L)'
;MPYHKDKQQAYQAAEQGYHHAIEVSKQLNASNSEYGVYYSHFMTENEKARQQIENALETASEHQHSQLKNYLNELEQLQNQFPKP
;
A
#
# COMPACT_ATOMS: atom_id res chain seq x y z
N MET A 1 -25.37 -14.16 -5.97
CA MET A 1 -24.32 -14.00 -4.94
C MET A 1 -24.23 -12.52 -4.58
N PRO A 2 -24.03 -12.14 -3.31
CA PRO A 2 -24.21 -10.75 -2.88
C PRO A 2 -22.98 -9.91 -3.24
N TYR A 3 -23.05 -9.26 -4.41
CA TYR A 3 -22.05 -8.34 -4.97
C TYR A 3 -21.47 -7.29 -4.02
N HIS A 4 -22.10 -7.04 -2.87
CA HIS A 4 -21.70 -6.01 -1.91
C HIS A 4 -20.62 -6.51 -0.93
N LYS A 5 -20.54 -7.83 -0.70
CA LYS A 5 -19.58 -8.42 0.25
C LYS A 5 -18.15 -8.32 -0.26
N ASP A 6 -17.97 -8.50 -1.57
CA ASP A 6 -16.67 -8.40 -2.25
C ASP A 6 -16.11 -6.97 -2.23
N LYS A 7 -16.98 -5.94 -2.32
CA LYS A 7 -16.56 -4.52 -2.35
C LYS A 7 -16.00 -4.05 -1.02
N GLN A 8 -16.72 -4.33 0.08
CA GLN A 8 -16.26 -3.96 1.42
C GLN A 8 -14.98 -4.69 1.78
N GLN A 9 -14.87 -5.97 1.41
CA GLN A 9 -13.68 -6.75 1.65
C GLN A 9 -12.47 -6.22 0.86
N ALA A 10 -12.66 -5.82 -0.41
CA ALA A 10 -11.60 -5.23 -1.22
C ALA A 10 -11.07 -3.92 -0.62
N TYR A 11 -11.97 -3.02 -0.19
CA TYR A 11 -11.57 -1.76 0.45
C TYR A 11 -10.82 -2.00 1.77
N GLN A 12 -11.31 -2.92 2.61
CA GLN A 12 -10.65 -3.26 3.87
C GLN A 12 -9.27 -3.89 3.64
N ALA A 13 -9.14 -4.78 2.65
CA ALA A 13 -7.86 -5.37 2.29
C ALA A 13 -6.87 -4.29 1.83
N ALA A 14 -7.31 -3.37 0.96
CA ALA A 14 -6.48 -2.25 0.50
C ALA A 14 -6.00 -1.36 1.66
N GLU A 15 -6.88 -1.03 2.61
CA GLU A 15 -6.53 -0.23 3.79
C GLU A 15 -5.53 -0.96 4.70
N GLN A 16 -5.70 -2.26 4.89
CA GLN A 16 -4.75 -3.08 5.67
C GLN A 16 -3.38 -3.19 5.00
N GLY A 17 -3.34 -3.45 3.68
CA GLY A 17 -2.09 -3.53 2.93
C GLY A 17 -1.34 -2.20 2.95
N TYR A 18 -2.08 -1.09 2.76
CA TYR A 18 -1.52 0.25 2.89
C TYR A 18 -0.88 0.48 4.27
N HIS A 19 -1.61 0.26 5.36
CA HIS A 19 -1.05 0.43 6.71
C HIS A 19 0.17 -0.46 6.96
N HIS A 20 0.16 -1.70 6.46
CA HIS A 20 1.33 -2.59 6.58
C HIS A 20 2.56 -1.98 5.88
N ALA A 21 2.41 -1.53 4.64
CA ALA A 21 3.50 -0.90 3.89
C ALA A 21 4.04 0.35 4.59
N ILE A 22 3.16 1.17 5.20
CA ILE A 22 3.56 2.32 6.04
C ILE A 22 4.33 1.89 7.29
N GLU A 23 3.90 0.84 7.99
CA GLU A 23 4.62 0.35 9.17
C GLU A 23 6.03 -0.17 8.81
N VAL A 24 6.16 -0.87 7.68
CA VAL A 24 7.47 -1.36 7.21
C VAL A 24 8.35 -0.19 6.75
N SER A 25 7.77 0.83 6.10
CA SER A 25 8.54 1.99 5.65
C SER A 25 9.16 2.77 6.80
N LYS A 26 8.55 2.78 7.99
CA LYS A 26 9.13 3.37 9.21
C LYS A 26 10.44 2.71 9.64
N GLN A 27 10.73 1.48 9.19
CA GLN A 27 11.99 0.79 9.47
C GLN A 27 13.09 1.14 8.46
N LEU A 28 12.77 1.85 7.37
CA LEU A 28 13.72 2.28 6.35
C LEU A 28 14.55 3.45 6.86
N ASN A 29 15.67 3.11 7.50
CA ASN A 29 16.70 4.06 7.87
C ASN A 29 17.97 3.77 7.07
N ALA A 30 18.38 4.72 6.21
CA ALA A 30 19.56 4.58 5.35
C ALA A 30 20.88 4.39 6.12
N SER A 31 20.93 4.74 7.42
CA SER A 31 22.09 4.50 8.28
C SER A 31 22.09 3.12 8.94
N ASN A 32 21.05 2.31 8.76
CA ASN A 32 20.97 0.95 9.30
C ASN A 32 21.71 -0.04 8.38
N SER A 33 22.53 -0.93 8.94
CA SER A 33 23.15 -2.04 8.22
C SER A 33 22.14 -2.98 7.55
N GLU A 34 20.92 -3.03 8.07
CA GLU A 34 19.82 -3.87 7.56
C GLU A 34 18.95 -3.16 6.52
N TYR A 35 19.32 -1.94 6.09
CA TYR A 35 18.53 -1.12 5.16
C TYR A 35 18.06 -1.89 3.92
N GLY A 36 18.93 -2.69 3.29
CA GLY A 36 18.57 -3.44 2.09
C GLY A 36 17.52 -4.55 2.32
N VAL A 37 17.50 -5.16 3.50
CA VAL A 37 16.49 -6.16 3.88
C VAL A 37 15.15 -5.47 4.08
N TYR A 38 15.13 -4.38 4.84
CA TYR A 38 13.91 -3.59 5.05
C TYR A 38 13.38 -2.98 3.75
N TYR A 39 14.26 -2.50 2.87
CA TYR A 39 13.89 -1.99 1.55
C TYR A 39 13.20 -3.06 0.71
N SER A 40 13.76 -4.27 0.65
CA SER A 40 13.17 -5.38 -0.10
C SER A 40 11.80 -5.80 0.47
N HIS A 41 11.67 -5.79 1.80
CA HIS A 41 10.40 -6.06 2.48
C HIS A 41 9.36 -4.98 2.16
N PHE A 42 9.73 -3.70 2.28
CA PHE A 42 8.86 -2.58 1.93
C PHE A 42 8.40 -2.66 0.47
N MET A 43 9.28 -2.90 -0.49
CA MET A 43 8.90 -3.00 -1.91
C MET A 43 7.91 -4.14 -2.16
N THR A 44 8.05 -5.25 -1.43
CA THR A 44 7.12 -6.38 -1.51
C THR A 44 5.73 -6.02 -0.97
N GLU A 45 5.68 -5.39 0.21
CA GLU A 45 4.40 -4.98 0.81
C GLU A 45 3.76 -3.82 0.07
N ASN A 46 4.56 -2.90 -0.46
CA ASN A 46 4.13 -1.79 -1.31
C ASN A 46 3.43 -2.30 -2.58
N GLU A 47 4.06 -3.25 -3.30
CA GLU A 47 3.46 -3.84 -4.51
C GLU A 47 2.14 -4.56 -4.19
N LYS A 48 2.10 -5.35 -3.11
CA LYS A 48 0.87 -6.01 -2.66
C LYS A 48 -0.24 -5.00 -2.34
N ALA A 49 0.09 -3.94 -1.61
CA ALA A 49 -0.85 -2.89 -1.24
C ALA A 49 -1.40 -2.19 -2.50
N ARG A 50 -0.54 -1.85 -3.46
CA ARG A 50 -0.96 -1.23 -4.74
C ARG A 50 -1.95 -2.12 -5.50
N GLN A 51 -1.67 -3.41 -5.62
CA GLN A 51 -2.57 -4.36 -6.27
C GLN A 51 -3.93 -4.47 -5.55
N GLN A 52 -3.93 -4.51 -4.22
CA GLN A 52 -5.17 -4.51 -3.44
C GLN A 52 -5.97 -3.22 -3.64
N ILE A 53 -5.29 -2.08 -3.70
CA ILE A 53 -5.91 -0.78 -3.96
C ILE A 53 -6.52 -0.73 -5.37
N GLU A 54 -5.81 -1.21 -6.39
CA GLU A 54 -6.33 -1.28 -7.76
C GLU A 54 -7.61 -2.12 -7.84
N ASN A 55 -7.62 -3.30 -7.22
CA ASN A 55 -8.82 -4.14 -7.13
C ASN A 55 -9.97 -3.44 -6.37
N ALA A 56 -9.65 -2.69 -5.31
CA ALA A 56 -10.65 -1.95 -4.55
C ALA A 56 -11.24 -0.78 -5.36
N LEU A 57 -10.43 -0.11 -6.18
CA LEU A 57 -10.87 0.99 -7.05
C LEU A 57 -11.95 0.55 -8.03
N GLU A 58 -11.91 -0.69 -8.54
CA GLU A 58 -12.92 -1.21 -9.49
C GLU A 58 -14.34 -1.22 -8.92
N THR A 59 -14.49 -1.26 -7.60
CA THR A 59 -15.79 -1.42 -6.95
C THR A 59 -16.14 -0.35 -5.92
N ALA A 60 -15.20 0.55 -5.63
CA ALA A 60 -15.29 1.61 -4.63
C ALA A 60 -16.36 2.67 -4.96
N SER A 61 -16.96 3.24 -3.91
CA SER A 61 -17.73 4.50 -4.03
C SER A 61 -16.82 5.69 -4.33
N GLU A 62 -17.35 6.82 -4.80
CA GLU A 62 -16.55 8.02 -5.12
C GLU A 62 -15.64 8.47 -3.96
N HIS A 63 -16.17 8.46 -2.73
CA HIS A 63 -15.40 8.79 -1.53
C HIS A 63 -14.25 7.79 -1.29
N GLN A 64 -14.52 6.49 -1.40
CA GLN A 64 -13.51 5.46 -1.28
C GLN A 64 -12.47 5.56 -2.40
N HIS A 65 -12.90 5.95 -3.61
CA HIS A 65 -12.05 6.15 -4.77
C HIS A 65 -11.00 7.24 -4.53
N SER A 66 -11.41 8.36 -3.92
CA SER A 66 -10.49 9.44 -3.56
C SER A 66 -9.47 8.96 -2.53
N GLN A 67 -9.91 8.23 -1.51
CA GLN A 67 -9.02 7.73 -0.45
C GLN A 67 -8.00 6.72 -0.99
N LEU A 68 -8.45 5.77 -1.81
CA LEU A 68 -7.60 4.77 -2.44
C LEU A 68 -6.55 5.41 -3.38
N LYS A 69 -6.91 6.47 -4.12
CA LYS A 69 -5.95 7.23 -4.93
C LYS A 69 -4.90 7.94 -4.07
N ASN A 70 -5.30 8.47 -2.91
CA ASN A 70 -4.35 9.07 -1.96
C ASN A 70 -3.35 8.01 -1.46
N TYR A 71 -3.82 6.80 -1.12
CA TYR A 71 -2.93 5.70 -0.73
C TYR A 71 -1.92 5.35 -1.83
N LEU A 72 -2.34 5.24 -3.10
CA LEU A 72 -1.41 5.00 -4.21
C LEU A 72 -0.35 6.11 -4.32
N ASN A 73 -0.77 7.36 -4.19
CA ASN A 73 0.15 8.49 -4.29
C ASN A 73 1.18 8.48 -3.14
N GLU A 74 0.73 8.23 -1.90
CA GLU A 74 1.62 8.19 -0.73
C GLU A 74 2.61 7.02 -0.81
N LEU A 75 2.15 5.85 -1.25
CA LEU A 75 3.01 4.69 -1.51
C LEU A 75 4.08 4.97 -2.56
N GLU A 76 3.72 5.65 -3.65
CA GLU A 76 4.67 6.08 -4.69
C GLU A 76 5.68 7.11 -4.15
N GLN A 77 5.22 8.07 -3.36
CA GLN A 77 6.09 9.06 -2.72
C GLN A 77 7.12 8.40 -1.80
N LEU A 78 6.69 7.43 -0.98
CA LEU A 78 7.59 6.67 -0.10
C LEU A 78 8.62 5.88 -0.91
N GLN A 79 8.18 5.18 -1.95
CA GLN A 79 9.09 4.46 -2.84
C GLN A 79 10.15 5.39 -3.46
N ASN A 80 9.79 6.62 -3.82
CA ASN A 80 10.72 7.60 -4.35
C ASN A 80 11.62 8.24 -3.27
N GLN A 81 11.15 8.30 -2.02
CA GLN A 81 11.90 8.83 -0.89
C GLN A 81 13.07 7.91 -0.50
N PHE A 82 12.88 6.59 -0.60
CA PHE A 82 13.88 5.60 -0.23
C PHE A 82 14.65 5.12 -1.46
N PRO A 83 15.93 5.52 -1.64
CA PRO A 83 16.71 5.07 -2.77
C PRO A 83 17.00 3.57 -2.67
N LYS A 84 17.03 2.90 -3.82
CA LYS A 84 17.48 1.50 -3.89
C LYS A 84 18.90 1.38 -3.28
N PRO A 85 19.13 0.42 -2.37
CA PRO A 85 20.43 0.17 -1.75
C PRO A 85 21.52 -0.20 -2.76
#